data_AF-A0A917M1W4-F1
#
_entry.id   AF-A0A917M1W4-F1
#
_cell.length_a   1.000
_cell.length_b   1.000
_cell.length_c   1.000
_cell.angle_alpha   90.00
_cell.angle_beta   90.00
_cell.angle_gamma   90.00
#
_symmetry.space_group_name_H-M   'P 1'
#
loop_
_entity.id
_entity.type
_entity.pdbx_description
1 polymer ?
#
loop_
_entity_poly.entity_id
_entity_poly.type
_entity_poly.pdbx_seq_one_letter_code
_entity_poly.pdbx_strand_id
1 'polypeptide(L)'
;MMENNERKLSDFIDRLNKEKQPNEDEYTTDSDELKDLYQTVKLVKSVKDPAMPGPDFQKKLATSLNQESARTNSSRKKRKWKYFIGIASAAAILAFMVNFLLPFENSDVVNVMADAFEEVEAYHGTLEIVETNVNGKSTTQAKLEVWADKNGNYYTKSLEGSNKGTITVNNGEKKWQVYPDQQQVHVLPSIPDGYRFHFELGNEINNVKNALTIKEIGKETIAGRDTVILEVTPKGGEAYKIWIDNDTKLPLQKQTAMHNAIQYKATYTNMEFNDAIPEKLMAYQLPKGYEEINQNPEQVVTDRSEVQAAVGFIPKTPEALPGGYAQDRIAVVPSKDLVRIYYKGEDTKQIVVSQGKSNDKFKVAPNAKLGRINHNSAEIQSPVEEYAGILAGITSYAGETNINSIRWQQNGFEFAVVGNDSVDKLAAITESVTNERFEMPANDGQEFSPQVEVPYDLTQEKNDQKSVDAGSSPWKLDPAFVTQVFVSLKMSPEGITGDYPISTDDLDVIENTGKEAIVEVKNDKTPIKKVYLKRIVRQDTTGIWTVVGYDPV
;
A
#
# COMPACT_ATOMS: atom_id res chain seq x y z
N MET A 1 -17.70 35.97 23.41
CA MET A 1 -18.64 34.84 23.22
C MET A 1 -17.90 33.51 23.13
N MET A 2 -16.84 33.38 22.32
CA MET A 2 -16.01 32.15 22.22
C MET A 2 -15.45 31.65 23.56
N GLU A 3 -14.87 32.54 24.37
CA GLU A 3 -14.28 32.18 25.69
C GLU A 3 -15.27 31.53 26.68
N ASN A 4 -16.56 31.86 26.57
CA ASN A 4 -17.60 31.28 27.43
C ASN A 4 -18.06 29.90 26.92
N ASN A 5 -18.00 29.66 25.62
CA ASN A 5 -18.37 28.37 25.01
C ASN A 5 -17.29 27.32 25.26
N GLU A 6 -16.02 27.69 25.16
CA GLU A 6 -14.89 26.80 25.47
C GLU A 6 -14.92 26.33 26.93
N ARG A 7 -15.16 27.27 27.87
CA ARG A 7 -15.27 26.93 29.29
C ARG A 7 -16.44 25.98 29.57
N LYS A 8 -17.59 26.22 28.95
CA LYS A 8 -18.78 25.36 29.07
C LYS A 8 -18.57 23.97 28.45
N LEU A 9 -17.77 23.87 27.38
CA LEU A 9 -17.40 22.60 26.76
C LEU A 9 -16.41 21.83 27.64
N SER A 10 -15.41 22.51 28.19
CA SER A 10 -14.41 21.92 29.08
C SER A 10 -15.06 21.38 30.36
N ASP A 11 -15.97 22.14 30.99
CA ASP A 11 -16.71 21.70 32.17
C ASP A 11 -17.59 20.47 31.89
N PHE A 12 -18.16 20.37 30.70
CA PHE A 12 -18.96 19.23 30.25
C PHE A 12 -18.10 17.98 30.08
N ILE A 13 -16.93 18.11 29.43
CA ILE A 13 -15.96 17.03 29.25
C ILE A 13 -15.44 16.53 30.61
N ASP A 14 -15.11 17.44 31.53
CA ASP A 14 -14.58 17.08 32.85
C ASP A 14 -15.59 16.31 33.72
N ARG A 15 -16.88 16.67 33.64
CA ARG A 15 -17.96 15.94 34.34
C ARG A 15 -18.16 14.55 33.76
N LEU A 16 -18.16 14.48 32.42
CA LEU A 16 -18.20 13.23 31.71
C LEU A 16 -17.02 12.35 32.14
N ASN A 17 -15.78 12.87 32.18
CA ASN A 17 -14.58 12.16 32.66
C ASN A 17 -14.70 11.63 34.08
N LYS A 18 -15.50 12.29 34.93
CA LYS A 18 -15.82 11.86 36.30
C LYS A 18 -17.04 10.91 36.39
N GLU A 19 -17.48 10.35 35.26
CA GLU A 19 -18.64 9.45 35.11
C GLU A 19 -19.98 10.04 35.60
N LYS A 20 -20.08 11.38 35.65
CA LYS A 20 -21.32 12.06 36.00
C LYS A 20 -22.02 12.47 34.72
N GLN A 21 -23.10 11.76 34.37
CA GLN A 21 -23.91 12.09 33.19
C GLN A 21 -24.65 13.41 33.43
N PRO A 22 -24.44 14.45 32.61
CA PRO A 22 -25.12 15.73 32.79
C PRO A 22 -26.60 15.63 32.37
N ASN A 23 -27.51 16.27 33.12
CA ASN A 23 -28.92 16.37 32.77
C ASN A 23 -29.11 17.20 31.49
N GLU A 24 -30.02 16.79 30.60
CA GLU A 24 -30.20 17.41 29.28
C GLU A 24 -30.64 18.88 29.36
N ASP A 25 -31.39 19.25 30.39
CA ASP A 25 -31.87 20.62 30.58
C ASP A 25 -30.77 21.60 31.05
N GLU A 26 -29.67 21.09 31.62
CA GLU A 26 -28.60 21.88 32.23
C GLU A 26 -27.61 22.48 31.20
N TYR A 27 -27.63 21.98 29.95
CA TYR A 27 -26.71 22.37 28.88
C TYR A 27 -27.46 22.80 27.60
N THR A 28 -28.63 23.40 27.78
CA THR A 28 -29.34 24.10 26.71
C THR A 28 -28.54 25.33 26.29
N THR A 29 -28.25 25.44 25.00
CA THR A 29 -27.49 26.55 24.43
C THR A 29 -28.08 26.94 23.08
N ASP A 30 -28.15 28.24 22.81
CA ASP A 30 -28.62 28.78 21.52
C ASP A 30 -27.52 28.77 20.43
N SER A 31 -26.38 28.14 20.71
CA SER A 31 -25.26 28.00 19.77
C SER A 31 -25.31 26.62 19.14
N ASP A 32 -25.59 26.57 17.84
CA ASP A 32 -25.59 25.32 17.07
C ASP A 32 -24.22 24.63 17.08
N GLU A 33 -23.13 25.41 17.05
CA GLU A 33 -21.75 24.89 17.12
C GLU A 33 -21.46 24.20 18.47
N LEU A 34 -21.91 24.78 19.58
CA LEU A 34 -21.70 24.18 20.90
C LEU A 34 -22.58 22.93 21.11
N LYS A 35 -23.75 22.89 20.45
CA LYS A 35 -24.65 21.73 20.45
C LYS A 35 -24.03 20.53 19.73
N ASP A 36 -23.43 20.76 18.56
CA ASP A 36 -22.71 19.73 17.81
C ASP A 36 -21.48 19.20 18.57
N LEU A 37 -20.75 20.10 19.25
CA LEU A 37 -19.62 19.71 20.09
C LEU A 37 -20.05 18.83 21.27
N TYR A 38 -21.17 19.14 21.94
CA TYR A 38 -21.72 18.28 23.00
C TYR A 38 -22.16 16.91 22.49
N GLN A 39 -22.76 16.82 21.30
CA GLN A 39 -23.13 15.52 20.72
C GLN A 39 -21.90 14.69 20.36
N THR A 40 -20.88 15.32 19.78
CA THR A 40 -19.61 14.67 19.43
C THR A 40 -18.92 14.10 20.68
N VAL A 41 -18.84 14.87 21.76
CA VAL A 41 -18.25 14.41 23.03
C VAL A 41 -19.05 13.25 23.65
N LYS A 42 -20.39 13.29 23.57
CA LYS A 42 -21.25 12.18 24.05
C LYS A 42 -21.00 10.89 23.26
N LEU A 43 -20.87 10.98 21.92
CA LEU A 43 -20.60 9.83 21.05
C LEU A 43 -19.26 9.16 21.41
N VAL A 44 -18.21 9.96 21.57
CA VAL A 44 -16.85 9.48 21.90
C VAL A 44 -16.81 8.79 23.27
N LYS A 45 -17.58 9.25 24.26
CA LYS A 45 -17.54 8.70 25.62
C LYS A 45 -18.56 7.60 25.93
N SER A 46 -19.62 7.46 25.12
CA SER A 46 -20.63 6.42 25.30
C SER A 46 -20.13 4.99 25.04
N VAL A 47 -18.89 4.84 24.54
CA VAL A 47 -18.23 3.55 24.32
C VAL A 47 -17.73 3.01 25.67
N LYS A 48 -18.60 2.30 26.39
CA LYS A 48 -18.13 1.32 27.39
C LYS A 48 -17.41 0.20 26.63
N ASP A 49 -16.30 -0.29 27.19
CA ASP A 49 -15.63 -1.48 26.68
C ASP A 49 -16.66 -2.61 26.47
N PRO A 50 -16.69 -3.24 25.28
CA PRO A 50 -17.65 -4.30 25.01
C PRO A 50 -17.39 -5.47 25.96
N ALA A 51 -18.34 -5.75 26.84
CA ALA A 51 -18.34 -7.00 27.60
C ALA A 51 -18.59 -8.15 26.61
N MET A 52 -17.64 -9.10 26.55
CA MET A 52 -17.73 -10.29 25.72
C MET A 52 -19.10 -10.97 25.87
N PRO A 53 -19.76 -11.36 24.75
CA PRO A 53 -21.04 -12.04 24.82
C PRO A 53 -20.87 -13.39 25.54
N GLY A 54 -21.77 -13.66 26.49
CA GLY A 54 -21.69 -14.86 27.31
C GLY A 54 -21.77 -16.18 26.51
N PRO A 55 -21.41 -17.32 27.12
CA PRO A 55 -21.27 -18.63 26.45
C PRO A 55 -22.47 -19.08 25.62
N ASP A 56 -23.66 -18.56 25.90
CA ASP A 56 -24.92 -18.94 25.23
C ASP A 56 -25.23 -18.13 23.95
N PHE A 57 -24.37 -17.18 23.57
CA PHE A 57 -24.60 -16.31 22.40
C PHE A 57 -24.69 -17.10 21.09
N GLN A 58 -23.80 -18.08 20.88
CA GLN A 58 -23.84 -18.96 19.71
C GLN A 58 -25.14 -19.76 19.64
N LYS A 59 -25.69 -20.15 20.80
CA LYS A 59 -26.95 -20.90 20.89
C LYS A 59 -28.15 -20.02 20.52
N LYS A 60 -28.18 -18.77 20.99
CA LYS A 60 -29.23 -17.79 20.64
C LYS A 60 -29.17 -17.37 19.16
N LEU A 61 -27.98 -17.28 18.59
CA LEU A 61 -27.77 -17.00 17.17
C LEU A 61 -28.23 -18.17 16.28
N ALA A 62 -27.91 -19.41 16.65
CA ALA A 62 -28.38 -20.60 15.94
C ALA A 62 -29.91 -20.78 16.03
N THR A 63 -30.54 -20.31 17.12
CA THR A 63 -32.01 -20.42 17.29
C THR A 63 -32.76 -19.37 16.47
N SER A 64 -32.19 -18.17 16.28
CA SER A 64 -32.79 -17.08 15.49
C SER A 64 -32.71 -17.35 13.99
N LEU A 65 -31.60 -17.94 13.50
CA LEU A 65 -31.44 -18.31 12.08
C LEU A 65 -32.37 -19.46 11.64
N ASN A 66 -32.75 -20.34 12.57
CA ASN A 66 -33.66 -21.46 12.28
C ASN A 66 -35.14 -21.07 12.28
N GLN A 67 -35.52 -19.92 12.87
CA GLN A 67 -36.91 -19.46 12.89
C GLN A 67 -37.34 -18.75 11.60
N GLU A 68 -36.40 -18.19 10.82
CA GLU A 68 -36.71 -17.57 9.52
C GLU A 68 -36.85 -18.59 8.37
N SER A 69 -36.32 -19.80 8.54
CA SER A 69 -36.35 -20.85 7.50
C SER A 69 -37.59 -21.77 7.55
N ALA A 70 -38.55 -21.54 8.46
CA ALA A 70 -39.69 -22.43 8.70
C ALA A 70 -41.05 -21.92 8.18
N ARG A 71 -41.07 -21.02 7.19
CA ARG A 71 -42.31 -20.60 6.50
C ARG A 71 -42.17 -20.70 4.99
N THR A 72 -42.24 -21.92 4.45
CA THR A 72 -42.97 -22.25 3.21
C THR A 72 -43.04 -23.77 3.02
N ASN A 73 -44.27 -24.30 3.00
CA ASN A 73 -44.68 -25.66 2.63
C ASN A 73 -44.86 -25.70 1.08
N SER A 74 -44.83 -26.79 0.29
CA SER A 74 -44.92 -28.24 0.52
C SER A 74 -44.75 -29.06 -0.80
N SER A 75 -44.44 -30.36 -0.63
CA SER A 75 -44.74 -31.53 -1.51
C SER A 75 -43.88 -31.69 -2.80
N ARG A 76 -43.29 -32.86 -3.17
CA ARG A 76 -43.78 -34.26 -3.18
C ARG A 76 -42.62 -35.29 -3.29
N LYS A 77 -42.70 -36.34 -2.46
CA LYS A 77 -42.24 -37.77 -2.51
C LYS A 77 -40.99 -38.24 -3.30
N LYS A 78 -39.96 -38.60 -2.51
CA LYS A 78 -39.20 -39.89 -2.36
C LYS A 78 -38.76 -40.71 -3.60
N ARG A 79 -37.43 -40.89 -3.73
CA ARG A 79 -36.79 -42.21 -3.96
C ARG A 79 -35.44 -42.26 -3.22
N LYS A 80 -35.22 -43.33 -2.43
CA LYS A 80 -34.05 -43.53 -1.58
C LYS A 80 -32.89 -44.13 -2.37
N TRP A 81 -31.68 -43.60 -2.22
CA TRP A 81 -30.46 -44.41 -2.22
C TRP A 81 -29.42 -43.81 -1.27
N LYS A 82 -28.65 -44.67 -0.61
CA LYS A 82 -27.78 -44.40 0.53
C LYS A 82 -26.32 -44.55 0.12
N TYR A 83 -25.46 -43.70 0.71
CA TYR A 83 -23.98 -43.75 0.82
C TYR A 83 -23.21 -43.66 -0.53
N PHE A 84 -22.12 -42.92 -0.70
CA PHE A 84 -20.98 -42.64 0.20
C PHE A 84 -20.44 -41.22 0.01
N ILE A 85 -20.09 -40.55 1.12
CA ILE A 85 -19.21 -39.38 1.14
C ILE A 85 -17.78 -39.94 1.21
N GLY A 86 -16.99 -39.70 0.16
CA GLY A 86 -15.56 -39.91 0.17
C GLY A 86 -14.90 -38.75 0.90
N ILE A 87 -14.47 -38.99 2.13
CA ILE A 87 -13.48 -38.17 2.83
C ILE A 87 -12.15 -38.42 2.12
N ALA A 88 -11.67 -37.44 1.38
CA ALA A 88 -10.30 -37.38 0.88
C ALA A 88 -9.69 -36.03 1.29
N SER A 89 -9.62 -35.78 2.59
CA SER A 89 -8.97 -34.58 3.16
C SER A 89 -8.04 -34.91 4.32
N ALA A 90 -7.65 -36.18 4.49
CA ALA A 90 -6.77 -36.63 5.58
C ALA A 90 -5.42 -37.21 5.09
N ALA A 91 -5.16 -37.28 3.78
CA ALA A 91 -3.96 -37.93 3.24
C ALA A 91 -2.76 -36.98 3.08
N ALA A 92 -2.97 -35.67 2.95
CA ALA A 92 -1.87 -34.70 2.81
C ALA A 92 -1.18 -34.36 4.15
N ILE A 93 -1.89 -34.47 5.28
CA ILE A 93 -1.38 -34.08 6.60
C ILE A 93 -0.40 -35.13 7.18
N LEU A 94 -0.41 -36.38 6.69
CA LEU A 94 0.37 -37.48 7.27
C LEU A 94 1.78 -37.65 6.69
N ALA A 95 2.11 -36.98 5.59
CA ALA A 95 3.47 -37.05 5.01
C ALA A 95 4.46 -36.06 5.67
N PHE A 96 3.96 -35.03 6.38
CA PHE A 96 4.79 -33.96 6.96
C PHE A 96 5.37 -34.26 8.36
N MET A 97 5.02 -35.39 8.99
CA MET A 97 5.46 -35.67 10.37
C MET A 97 6.90 -36.21 10.54
N VAL A 98 7.70 -36.37 9.48
CA VAL A 98 8.98 -37.10 9.59
C VAL A 98 10.24 -36.21 9.78
N ASN A 99 10.16 -34.88 9.83
CA ASN A 99 11.37 -34.05 9.98
C ASN A 99 11.35 -33.01 11.12
N PHE A 100 10.91 -33.41 12.32
CA PHE A 100 10.65 -32.50 13.45
C PHE A 100 11.81 -32.19 14.41
N LEU A 101 13.08 -32.46 14.07
CA LEU A 101 14.17 -32.36 15.06
C LEU A 101 15.49 -31.73 14.58
N LEU A 102 15.48 -30.85 13.58
CA LEU A 102 16.66 -30.05 13.25
C LEU A 102 16.44 -28.56 13.55
N PRO A 103 17.37 -27.89 14.25
CA PRO A 103 17.36 -26.43 14.36
C PRO A 103 17.58 -25.83 12.97
N PHE A 104 16.75 -24.85 12.61
CA PHE A 104 16.78 -24.21 11.31
C PHE A 104 18.11 -23.49 11.07
N GLU A 105 18.78 -23.76 9.94
CA GLU A 105 19.70 -22.78 9.37
C GLU A 105 18.88 -21.70 8.62
N ASN A 106 19.37 -20.45 8.58
CA ASN A 106 18.58 -19.30 8.11
C ASN A 106 18.06 -19.43 6.65
N SER A 107 18.76 -20.16 5.77
CA SER A 107 18.29 -20.44 4.40
C SER A 107 17.19 -21.49 4.34
N ASP A 108 17.04 -22.31 5.37
CA ASP A 108 16.10 -23.42 5.45
C ASP A 108 14.67 -22.92 5.68
N VAL A 109 14.47 -21.95 6.60
CA VAL A 109 13.12 -21.45 6.94
C VAL A 109 12.43 -20.80 5.75
N VAL A 110 13.16 -20.05 4.93
CA VAL A 110 12.59 -19.35 3.76
C VAL A 110 12.12 -20.35 2.72
N ASN A 111 12.95 -21.34 2.41
CA ASN A 111 12.59 -22.38 1.44
C ASN A 111 11.41 -23.20 1.98
N VAL A 112 11.43 -23.58 3.26
CA VAL A 112 10.32 -24.30 3.90
C VAL A 112 9.01 -23.49 3.84
N MET A 113 9.05 -22.17 4.08
CA MET A 113 7.86 -21.32 3.92
C MET A 113 7.38 -21.26 2.47
N ALA A 114 8.31 -21.12 1.52
CA ALA A 114 7.98 -21.05 0.10
C ALA A 114 7.37 -22.37 -0.39
N ASP A 115 8.00 -23.51 -0.08
CA ASP A 115 7.53 -24.85 -0.42
C ASP A 115 6.15 -25.13 0.19
N ALA A 116 5.95 -24.73 1.45
CA ALA A 116 4.64 -24.87 2.10
C ALA A 116 3.55 -24.03 1.42
N PHE A 117 3.90 -22.86 0.89
CA PHE A 117 2.95 -22.00 0.19
C PHE A 117 2.69 -22.44 -1.26
N GLU A 118 3.64 -23.12 -1.92
CA GLU A 118 3.41 -23.69 -3.26
C GLU A 118 2.25 -24.69 -3.28
N GLU A 119 2.00 -25.40 -2.17
CA GLU A 119 0.86 -26.32 -2.02
C GLU A 119 -0.47 -25.61 -1.71
N VAL A 120 -0.46 -24.30 -1.43
CA VAL A 120 -1.67 -23.54 -1.08
C VAL A 120 -2.37 -23.04 -2.34
N GLU A 121 -3.50 -23.68 -2.67
CA GLU A 121 -4.36 -23.23 -3.76
C GLU A 121 -5.17 -21.99 -3.38
N ALA A 122 -5.82 -22.04 -2.22
CA ALA A 122 -6.51 -20.91 -1.61
C ALA A 122 -6.48 -21.00 -0.08
N TYR A 123 -6.65 -19.85 0.58
CA TYR A 123 -6.76 -19.77 2.02
C TYR A 123 -7.90 -18.85 2.45
N HIS A 124 -8.44 -19.15 3.63
CA HIS A 124 -9.48 -18.40 4.32
C HIS A 124 -9.03 -18.10 5.74
N GLY A 125 -9.21 -16.86 6.20
CA GLY A 125 -8.85 -16.51 7.56
C GLY A 125 -9.56 -15.26 8.07
N THR A 126 -9.37 -15.02 9.37
CA THR A 126 -9.72 -13.75 10.00
C THR A 126 -8.45 -13.00 10.34
N LEU A 127 -8.24 -11.86 9.68
CA LEU A 127 -7.07 -11.01 9.85
C LEU A 127 -7.43 -9.83 10.78
N GLU A 128 -6.72 -9.69 11.89
CA GLU A 128 -6.83 -8.57 12.81
C GLU A 128 -5.64 -7.62 12.63
N ILE A 129 -5.92 -6.33 12.46
CA ILE A 129 -4.91 -5.28 12.30
C ILE A 129 -5.02 -4.31 13.47
N VAL A 130 -3.96 -4.25 14.27
CA VAL A 130 -3.85 -3.40 15.45
C VAL A 130 -2.77 -2.35 15.21
N GLU A 131 -3.13 -1.10 15.43
CA GLU A 131 -2.23 0.04 15.42
C GLU A 131 -1.75 0.32 16.85
N THR A 132 -0.46 0.58 17.04
CA THR A 132 0.11 1.00 18.33
C THR A 132 0.95 2.26 18.13
N ASN A 133 0.65 3.31 18.88
CA ASN A 133 1.38 4.57 18.81
C ASN A 133 2.66 4.57 19.66
N VAL A 134 3.48 5.62 19.55
CA VAL A 134 4.71 5.82 20.34
C VAL A 134 4.54 5.77 21.86
N ASN A 135 3.33 6.04 22.37
CA ASN A 135 3.03 5.97 23.80
C ASN A 135 2.63 4.55 24.25
N GLY A 136 2.66 3.57 23.34
CA GLY A 136 2.27 2.18 23.60
C GLY A 136 0.76 1.96 23.69
N LYS A 137 -0.06 2.94 23.29
CA LYS A 137 -1.52 2.78 23.24
C LYS A 137 -1.89 2.09 21.94
N SER A 138 -2.56 0.94 22.05
CA SER A 138 -3.04 0.17 20.90
C SER A 138 -4.52 0.40 20.60
N THR A 139 -4.92 0.33 19.34
CA THR A 139 -6.31 0.36 18.88
C THR A 139 -6.48 -0.60 17.70
N THR A 140 -7.56 -1.37 17.69
CA THR A 140 -7.90 -2.21 16.53
C THR A 140 -8.35 -1.32 15.38
N GLN A 141 -7.58 -1.31 14.30
CA GLN A 141 -7.86 -0.53 13.10
C GLN A 141 -8.91 -1.24 12.25
N ALA A 142 -8.74 -2.54 12.05
CA ALA A 142 -9.63 -3.36 11.24
C ALA A 142 -9.60 -4.83 11.67
N LYS A 143 -10.72 -5.50 11.44
CA LYS A 143 -10.81 -6.96 11.43
C LYS A 143 -11.46 -7.39 10.13
N LEU A 144 -10.81 -8.29 9.40
CA LEU A 144 -11.20 -8.68 8.05
C LEU A 144 -11.46 -10.19 8.00
N GLU A 145 -12.56 -10.61 7.38
CA GLU A 145 -12.64 -11.94 6.77
C GLU A 145 -11.90 -11.87 5.44
N VAL A 146 -10.99 -12.81 5.19
CA VAL A 146 -10.12 -12.83 4.00
C VAL A 146 -10.23 -14.19 3.34
N TRP A 147 -10.45 -14.18 2.02
CA TRP A 147 -10.23 -15.30 1.12
C TRP A 147 -9.24 -14.85 0.05
N ALA A 148 -8.21 -15.63 -0.23
CA ALA A 148 -7.28 -15.35 -1.32
C ALA A 148 -6.77 -16.65 -1.94
N ASP A 149 -6.37 -16.59 -3.21
CA ASP A 149 -5.81 -17.71 -3.96
C ASP A 149 -4.42 -17.39 -4.54
N LYS A 150 -3.74 -18.44 -5.00
CA LYS A 150 -2.40 -18.33 -5.61
C LYS A 150 -2.38 -17.51 -6.91
N ASN A 151 -3.53 -17.31 -7.55
CA ASN A 151 -3.67 -16.50 -8.77
C ASN A 151 -3.84 -15.01 -8.44
N GLY A 152 -3.85 -14.65 -7.16
CA GLY A 152 -3.97 -13.27 -6.69
C GLY A 152 -5.41 -12.77 -6.66
N ASN A 153 -6.40 -13.64 -6.85
CA ASN A 153 -7.80 -13.28 -6.64
C ASN A 153 -8.08 -13.26 -5.14
N TYR A 154 -9.00 -12.40 -4.72
CA TYR A 154 -9.39 -12.34 -3.32
C TYR A 154 -10.79 -11.77 -3.10
N TYR A 155 -11.28 -12.06 -1.90
CA TYR A 155 -12.45 -11.47 -1.29
C TYR A 155 -12.08 -11.02 0.13
N THR A 156 -12.44 -9.80 0.49
CA THR A 156 -12.35 -9.33 1.87
C THR A 156 -13.68 -8.74 2.34
N LYS A 157 -13.98 -8.92 3.61
CA LYS A 157 -15.12 -8.28 4.29
C LYS A 157 -14.66 -7.68 5.60
N SER A 158 -14.89 -6.37 5.77
CA SER A 158 -14.60 -5.70 7.03
C SER A 158 -15.64 -6.07 8.09
N LEU A 159 -15.18 -6.73 9.15
CA LEU A 159 -15.98 -7.15 10.29
C LEU A 159 -16.01 -6.07 11.38
N GLU A 160 -14.92 -5.33 11.53
CA GLU A 160 -14.71 -4.24 12.48
C GLU A 160 -13.83 -3.14 11.86
N GLY A 161 -13.89 -1.93 12.43
CA GLY A 161 -13.18 -0.74 11.95
C GLY A 161 -14.09 0.28 11.27
N SER A 162 -13.49 1.34 10.72
CA SER A 162 -14.21 2.44 10.04
C SER A 162 -14.95 1.98 8.78
N ASN A 163 -14.48 0.92 8.13
CA ASN A 163 -15.06 0.36 6.90
C ASN A 163 -15.98 -0.83 7.15
N LYS A 164 -16.45 -1.04 8.40
CA LYS A 164 -17.27 -2.19 8.79
C LYS A 164 -18.42 -2.44 7.80
N GLY A 165 -18.59 -3.69 7.39
CA GLY A 165 -19.60 -4.13 6.43
C GLY A 165 -19.17 -4.03 4.97
N THR A 166 -18.15 -3.23 4.64
CA THR A 166 -17.63 -3.09 3.27
C THR A 166 -17.03 -4.41 2.80
N ILE A 167 -17.32 -4.78 1.56
CA ILE A 167 -16.79 -5.97 0.89
C ILE A 167 -15.95 -5.52 -0.30
N THR A 168 -14.74 -6.04 -0.44
CA THR A 168 -13.91 -5.85 -1.64
C THR A 168 -13.67 -7.19 -2.31
N VAL A 169 -13.85 -7.26 -3.63
CA VAL A 169 -13.56 -8.46 -4.40
C VAL A 169 -12.74 -8.09 -5.62
N ASN A 170 -11.69 -8.85 -5.87
CA ASN A 170 -10.93 -8.80 -7.12
C ASN A 170 -10.82 -10.23 -7.67
N ASN A 171 -11.43 -10.48 -8.83
CA ASN A 171 -11.38 -11.79 -9.49
C ASN A 171 -10.37 -11.84 -10.66
N GLY A 172 -9.42 -10.91 -10.69
CA GLY A 172 -8.40 -10.78 -11.72
C GLY A 172 -8.89 -10.06 -12.98
N GLU A 173 -10.17 -10.19 -13.32
CA GLU A 173 -10.79 -9.47 -14.45
C GLU A 173 -11.39 -8.13 -14.01
N LYS A 174 -12.22 -8.17 -12.96
CA LYS A 174 -12.99 -7.05 -12.40
C LYS A 174 -12.70 -6.92 -10.91
N LYS A 175 -12.65 -5.67 -10.44
CA LYS A 175 -12.61 -5.33 -9.02
C LYS A 175 -13.82 -4.49 -8.65
N TRP A 176 -14.44 -4.78 -7.52
CA TRP A 176 -15.56 -4.00 -7.02
C TRP A 176 -15.59 -3.95 -5.50
N GLN A 177 -16.19 -2.87 -4.99
CA GLN A 177 -16.47 -2.68 -3.58
C GLN A 177 -17.96 -2.55 -3.37
N VAL A 178 -18.49 -3.32 -2.43
CA VAL A 178 -19.89 -3.23 -2.00
C VAL A 178 -19.93 -2.45 -0.70
N TYR A 179 -20.76 -1.41 -0.67
CA TYR A 179 -21.04 -0.58 0.49
C TYR A 179 -22.49 -0.81 0.92
N PRO A 180 -22.77 -1.77 1.82
CA PRO A 180 -24.14 -2.14 2.16
C PRO A 180 -24.96 -1.00 2.76
N ASP A 181 -24.34 -0.18 3.60
CA ASP A 181 -24.99 0.94 4.30
C ASP A 181 -25.45 2.04 3.33
N GLN A 182 -24.75 2.19 2.21
CA GLN A 182 -25.06 3.17 1.16
C GLN A 182 -25.87 2.57 0.02
N GLN A 183 -26.04 1.23 0.00
CA GLN A 183 -26.63 0.49 -1.11
C GLN A 183 -25.92 0.80 -2.44
N GLN A 184 -24.59 0.82 -2.43
CA GLN A 184 -23.77 1.12 -3.60
C GLN A 184 -22.76 0.01 -3.90
N VAL A 185 -22.48 -0.17 -5.19
CA VAL A 185 -21.37 -0.99 -5.68
C VAL A 185 -20.46 -0.12 -6.53
N HIS A 186 -19.21 0.03 -6.12
CA HIS A 186 -18.21 0.82 -6.83
C HIS A 186 -17.35 -0.14 -7.67
N VAL A 187 -17.34 0.02 -8.99
CA VAL A 187 -16.49 -0.77 -9.90
C VAL A 187 -15.16 -0.05 -10.10
N LEU A 188 -14.07 -0.76 -9.84
CA LEU A 188 -12.71 -0.21 -9.77
C LEU A 188 -11.79 -0.84 -10.83
N PRO A 189 -10.70 -0.16 -11.22
CA PRO A 189 -9.63 -0.81 -11.98
C PRO A 189 -9.08 -2.02 -11.23
N SER A 190 -9.01 -3.19 -11.89
CA SER A 190 -8.48 -4.40 -11.26
C SER A 190 -6.96 -4.42 -11.16
N ILE A 191 -6.27 -3.65 -12.00
CA ILE A 191 -4.81 -3.66 -12.16
C ILE A 191 -4.30 -2.24 -12.47
N PRO A 192 -3.16 -1.81 -11.89
CA PRO A 192 -2.57 -2.41 -10.70
C PRO A 192 -3.57 -2.41 -9.53
N ASP A 193 -3.38 -3.31 -8.56
CA ASP A 193 -4.33 -3.43 -7.45
C ASP A 193 -3.82 -2.77 -6.17
N GLY A 194 -4.37 -1.59 -5.87
CA GLY A 194 -4.06 -0.84 -4.67
C GLY A 194 -5.11 -0.94 -3.55
N TYR A 195 -6.06 -1.88 -3.65
CA TYR A 195 -6.95 -2.22 -2.53
C TYR A 195 -6.63 -3.62 -1.99
N ARG A 196 -5.43 -4.12 -2.29
CA ARG A 196 -4.97 -5.39 -1.77
C ARG A 196 -4.80 -5.25 -0.26
N PHE A 197 -5.25 -6.25 0.48
CA PHE A 197 -5.24 -6.19 1.94
C PHE A 197 -3.82 -6.37 2.49
N HIS A 198 -3.58 -5.81 3.68
CA HIS A 198 -2.33 -5.96 4.40
C HIS A 198 -2.03 -7.42 4.73
N PHE A 199 -0.76 -7.81 4.74
CA PHE A 199 -0.31 -9.14 5.16
C PHE A 199 -0.95 -10.30 4.36
N GLU A 200 -0.92 -10.18 3.04
CA GLU A 200 -1.16 -11.28 2.10
C GLU A 200 0.05 -12.23 2.10
N LEU A 201 -0.20 -13.53 2.21
CA LEU A 201 0.84 -14.53 2.51
C LEU A 201 1.87 -14.64 1.39
N GLY A 202 1.45 -14.71 0.14
CA GLY A 202 2.36 -14.84 -1.01
C GLY A 202 3.26 -13.63 -1.15
N ASN A 203 2.71 -12.41 -1.01
CA ASN A 203 3.50 -11.18 -0.98
C ASN A 203 4.51 -11.17 0.18
N GLU A 204 4.10 -11.58 1.38
CA GLU A 204 5.00 -11.58 2.54
C GLU A 204 6.14 -12.59 2.35
N ILE A 205 5.85 -13.82 1.91
CA ILE A 205 6.88 -14.84 1.66
C ILE A 205 7.87 -14.35 0.60
N ASN A 206 7.39 -13.68 -0.46
CA ASN A 206 8.25 -13.04 -1.44
C ASN A 206 9.12 -11.93 -0.84
N ASN A 207 8.60 -11.11 0.06
CA ASN A 207 9.39 -10.09 0.75
C ASN A 207 10.52 -10.71 1.58
N VAL A 208 10.20 -11.78 2.32
CA VAL A 208 11.19 -12.50 3.12
C VAL A 208 12.25 -13.16 2.23
N LYS A 209 11.85 -13.82 1.14
CA LYS A 209 12.77 -14.43 0.17
C LYS A 209 13.76 -13.43 -0.44
N ASN A 210 13.34 -12.17 -0.57
CA ASN A 210 14.16 -11.09 -1.13
C ASN A 210 14.86 -10.22 -0.07
N ALA A 211 14.76 -10.56 1.22
CA ALA A 211 15.37 -9.81 2.31
C ALA A 211 16.92 -9.88 2.27
N LEU A 212 17.58 -8.88 2.86
CA LEU A 212 19.04 -8.88 3.00
C LEU A 212 19.49 -9.88 4.06
N THR A 213 18.82 -9.87 5.20
CA THR A 213 19.12 -10.78 6.31
C THR A 213 17.82 -11.22 6.99
N ILE A 214 17.87 -12.44 7.51
CA ILE A 214 16.79 -13.05 8.29
C ILE A 214 17.46 -13.68 9.51
N LYS A 215 16.86 -13.46 10.68
CA LYS A 215 17.38 -13.97 11.93
C LYS A 215 16.25 -14.52 12.80
N GLU A 216 16.36 -15.76 13.23
CA GLU A 216 15.51 -16.28 14.30
C GLU A 216 15.87 -15.57 15.62
N ILE A 217 14.88 -14.94 16.26
CA ILE A 217 15.07 -14.14 17.47
C ILE A 217 14.27 -14.67 18.68
N GLY A 218 13.44 -15.69 18.51
CA GLY A 218 12.69 -16.29 19.61
C GLY A 218 11.54 -17.18 19.16
N LYS A 219 10.73 -17.56 20.13
CA LYS A 219 9.50 -18.34 19.95
C LYS A 219 8.39 -17.75 20.80
N GLU A 220 7.17 -17.80 20.31
CA GLU A 220 5.99 -17.28 21.00
C GLU A 220 4.75 -18.05 20.55
N THR A 221 3.71 -18.07 21.39
CA THR A 221 2.42 -18.64 21.02
C THR A 221 1.51 -17.52 20.54
N ILE A 222 1.08 -17.57 19.28
CA ILE A 222 0.20 -16.58 18.66
C ILE A 222 -1.11 -17.26 18.26
N ALA A 223 -2.25 -16.69 18.65
CA ALA A 223 -3.57 -17.26 18.39
C ALA A 223 -3.70 -18.75 18.79
N GLY A 224 -3.01 -19.16 19.86
CA GLY A 224 -3.00 -20.55 20.35
C GLY A 224 -2.10 -21.51 19.57
N ARG A 225 -1.27 -21.02 18.65
CA ARG A 225 -0.35 -21.81 17.82
C ARG A 225 1.09 -21.47 18.16
N ASP A 226 1.96 -22.47 18.21
CA ASP A 226 3.37 -22.25 18.49
C ASP A 226 4.08 -21.73 17.24
N THR A 227 4.83 -20.65 17.42
CA THR A 227 5.50 -19.95 16.31
C THR A 227 6.98 -19.70 16.58
N VAL A 228 7.74 -19.56 15.50
CA VAL A 228 9.11 -19.02 15.51
C VAL A 228 9.07 -17.56 15.08
N ILE A 229 9.80 -16.70 15.78
CA ILE A 229 9.90 -15.27 15.47
C ILE A 229 11.14 -15.04 14.61
N LEU A 230 10.95 -14.48 13.43
CA LEU A 230 12.02 -14.01 12.56
C LEU A 230 12.06 -12.49 12.55
N GLU A 231 13.25 -11.93 12.71
CA GLU A 231 13.56 -10.56 12.35
C GLU A 231 14.01 -10.54 10.88
N VAL A 232 13.33 -9.73 10.07
CA VAL A 232 13.55 -9.61 8.63
C VAL A 232 14.08 -8.21 8.35
N THR A 233 15.29 -8.15 7.77
CA THR A 233 15.88 -6.89 7.29
C THR A 233 15.71 -6.82 5.78
N PRO A 234 14.78 -6.00 5.25
CA PRO A 234 14.57 -5.87 3.83
C PRO A 234 15.75 -5.18 3.12
N LYS A 235 15.78 -5.23 1.78
CA LYS A 235 16.74 -4.46 0.95
C LYS A 235 16.64 -2.95 1.13
N GLY A 236 15.48 -2.47 1.55
CA GLY A 236 15.21 -1.09 1.94
C GLY A 236 14.01 -1.05 2.88
N GLY A 237 13.98 -0.06 3.76
CA GLY A 237 13.05 0.05 4.87
C GLY A 237 13.60 -0.52 6.18
N GLU A 238 12.81 -0.37 7.24
CA GLU A 238 13.19 -0.80 8.58
C GLU A 238 13.01 -2.32 8.77
N ALA A 239 13.83 -2.89 9.65
CA ALA A 239 13.68 -4.28 10.04
C ALA A 239 12.34 -4.50 10.75
N TYR A 240 11.69 -5.62 10.45
CA TYR A 240 10.38 -5.95 10.98
C TYR A 240 10.36 -7.40 11.47
N LYS A 241 9.29 -7.78 12.16
CA LYS A 241 9.15 -9.13 12.73
C LYS A 241 8.02 -9.89 12.07
N ILE A 242 8.23 -11.18 11.87
CA ILE A 242 7.20 -12.12 11.45
C ILE A 242 7.21 -13.35 12.36
N TRP A 243 6.04 -13.92 12.59
CA TRP A 243 5.86 -15.14 13.36
C TRP A 243 5.40 -16.23 12.39
N ILE A 244 6.19 -17.30 12.30
CA ILE A 244 5.95 -18.42 11.41
C ILE A 244 5.33 -19.56 12.22
N ASP A 245 4.18 -20.03 11.80
CA ASP A 245 3.47 -21.13 12.45
C ASP A 245 4.24 -22.45 12.29
N ASN A 246 4.47 -23.15 13.40
CA ASN A 246 5.25 -24.39 13.37
C ASN A 246 4.54 -25.53 12.63
N ASP A 247 3.22 -25.53 12.57
CA ASP A 247 2.46 -26.62 11.95
C ASP A 247 2.35 -26.44 10.43
N THR A 248 1.92 -25.25 10.00
CA THR A 248 1.69 -24.94 8.58
C THR A 248 2.93 -24.42 7.87
N LYS A 249 3.94 -24.00 8.63
CA LYS A 249 5.14 -23.31 8.12
C LYS A 249 4.82 -22.00 7.40
N LEU A 250 3.67 -21.39 7.66
CA LEU A 250 3.26 -20.15 7.01
C LEU A 250 3.27 -18.97 7.99
N PRO A 251 3.45 -17.72 7.50
CA PRO A 251 3.34 -16.53 8.32
C PRO A 251 1.97 -16.42 9.00
N LEU A 252 1.96 -16.22 10.32
CA LEU A 252 0.74 -16.07 11.13
C LEU A 252 0.56 -14.64 11.67
N GLN A 253 1.67 -13.94 11.90
CA GLN A 253 1.66 -12.53 12.33
C GLN A 253 2.81 -11.76 11.69
N LYS A 254 2.56 -10.48 11.43
CA LYS A 254 3.56 -9.48 11.05
C LYS A 254 3.49 -8.30 12.01
N GLN A 255 4.65 -7.77 12.38
CA GLN A 255 4.78 -6.53 13.13
C GLN A 255 5.79 -5.62 12.43
N THR A 256 5.36 -4.43 12.02
CA THR A 256 6.23 -3.44 11.37
C THR A 256 7.20 -2.83 12.37
N ALA A 257 8.22 -2.12 11.87
CA ALA A 257 8.90 -1.13 12.67
C ALA A 257 7.94 0.01 13.07
N MET A 258 8.36 0.82 14.04
CA MET A 258 7.70 2.09 14.34
C MET A 258 8.04 3.07 13.21
N HIS A 259 7.03 3.53 12.48
CA HIS A 259 7.17 4.48 11.38
C HIS A 259 6.04 5.51 11.41
N ASN A 260 6.39 6.79 11.26
CA ASN A 260 5.53 7.94 11.52
C ASN A 260 4.78 7.84 12.86
N ALA A 261 5.52 7.48 13.92
CA ALA A 261 5.01 7.27 15.27
C ALA A 261 3.94 6.15 15.43
N ILE A 262 3.82 5.28 14.43
CA ILE A 262 2.83 4.21 14.37
C ILE A 262 3.53 2.86 14.09
N GLN A 263 3.11 1.81 14.80
CA GLN A 263 3.48 0.42 14.53
C GLN A 263 2.21 -0.38 14.26
N TYR A 264 2.24 -1.21 13.23
CA TYR A 264 1.15 -2.12 12.92
C TYR A 264 1.51 -3.54 13.34
N LYS A 265 0.51 -4.25 13.86
CA LYS A 265 0.53 -5.69 14.06
C LYS A 265 -0.65 -6.31 13.34
N ALA A 266 -0.38 -7.18 12.37
CA ALA A 266 -1.37 -7.89 11.57
C ALA A 266 -1.29 -9.38 11.93
N THR A 267 -2.40 -9.97 12.38
CA THR A 267 -2.43 -11.34 12.92
C THR A 267 -3.60 -12.12 12.33
N TYR A 268 -3.33 -13.29 11.74
CA TYR A 268 -4.39 -14.24 11.42
C TYR A 268 -4.82 -14.97 12.71
N THR A 269 -6.04 -14.71 13.17
CA THR A 269 -6.59 -15.34 14.39
C THR A 269 -7.21 -16.71 14.10
N ASN A 270 -7.57 -16.97 12.85
CA ASN A 270 -7.97 -18.28 12.32
C ASN A 270 -7.50 -18.39 10.87
N MET A 271 -7.11 -19.58 10.43
CA MET A 271 -6.62 -19.83 9.09
C MET A 271 -6.95 -21.27 8.64
N GLU A 272 -7.48 -21.39 7.43
CA GLU A 272 -7.90 -22.62 6.78
C GLU A 272 -7.43 -22.63 5.32
N PHE A 273 -7.00 -23.78 4.82
CA PHE A 273 -6.55 -23.95 3.43
C PHE A 273 -7.59 -24.74 2.64
N ASN A 274 -7.84 -24.31 1.41
CA ASN A 274 -8.90 -24.82 0.55
C ASN A 274 -8.38 -24.95 -0.88
N ASP A 275 -9.02 -25.81 -1.69
CA ASP A 275 -8.66 -26.00 -3.09
C ASP A 275 -9.01 -24.79 -3.98
N ALA A 276 -9.94 -23.93 -3.53
CA ALA A 276 -10.37 -22.72 -4.25
C ALA A 276 -11.15 -21.76 -3.35
N ILE A 277 -11.23 -20.49 -3.76
CA ILE A 277 -12.22 -19.55 -3.22
C ILE A 277 -13.62 -19.96 -3.71
N PRO A 278 -14.66 -19.97 -2.86
CA PRO A 278 -16.01 -20.27 -3.30
C PRO A 278 -16.46 -19.38 -4.47
N GLU A 279 -16.83 -19.96 -5.61
CA GLU A 279 -17.17 -19.24 -6.86
C GLU A 279 -18.19 -18.11 -6.66
N LYS A 280 -19.17 -18.34 -5.79
CA LYS A 280 -20.22 -17.38 -5.42
C LYS A 280 -19.71 -16.11 -4.74
N LEU A 281 -18.53 -16.12 -4.12
CA LEU A 281 -17.87 -14.92 -3.59
C LEU A 281 -17.16 -14.11 -4.69
N MET A 282 -16.79 -14.78 -5.78
CA MET A 282 -16.01 -14.22 -6.90
C MET A 282 -16.86 -13.83 -8.11
N ALA A 283 -18.16 -14.15 -8.08
CA ALA A 283 -19.10 -13.80 -9.13
C ALA A 283 -19.64 -12.37 -8.92
N TYR A 284 -19.39 -11.49 -9.89
CA TYR A 284 -19.98 -10.16 -9.87
C TYR A 284 -21.51 -10.22 -9.99
N GLN A 285 -22.22 -9.68 -9.01
CA GLN A 285 -23.66 -9.51 -9.04
C GLN A 285 -24.02 -8.19 -8.37
N LEU A 286 -24.71 -7.31 -9.10
CA LEU A 286 -25.27 -6.08 -8.53
C LEU A 286 -26.45 -6.45 -7.62
N PRO A 287 -26.37 -6.25 -6.29
CA PRO A 287 -27.47 -6.61 -5.41
C PRO A 287 -28.73 -5.81 -5.74
N LYS A 288 -29.90 -6.43 -5.55
CA LYS A 288 -31.18 -5.77 -5.85
C LYS A 288 -31.33 -4.48 -5.02
N GLY A 289 -31.58 -3.37 -5.71
CA GLY A 289 -31.77 -2.06 -5.10
C GLY A 289 -30.48 -1.29 -4.86
N TYR A 290 -29.32 -1.82 -5.28
CA TYR A 290 -28.05 -1.11 -5.20
C TYR A 290 -27.82 -0.29 -6.48
N GLU A 291 -27.16 0.86 -6.31
CA GLU A 291 -26.63 1.67 -7.40
C GLU A 291 -25.23 1.19 -7.78
N GLU A 292 -24.96 1.02 -9.09
CA GLU A 292 -23.61 0.75 -9.59
C GLU A 292 -22.94 2.07 -9.97
N ILE A 293 -21.82 2.37 -9.30
CA ILE A 293 -20.97 3.54 -9.58
C ILE A 293 -19.73 3.03 -10.28
N ASN A 294 -19.61 3.30 -11.59
CA ASN A 294 -18.43 2.92 -12.33
C ASN A 294 -17.29 3.95 -12.14
N GLN A 295 -16.27 3.56 -11.38
CA GLN A 295 -15.03 4.31 -11.18
C GLN A 295 -13.88 3.78 -12.06
N ASN A 296 -14.15 2.80 -12.93
CA ASN A 296 -13.25 2.36 -13.97
C ASN A 296 -13.70 2.93 -15.34
N PRO A 297 -13.11 4.05 -15.81
CA PRO A 297 -13.53 4.69 -17.06
C PRO A 297 -13.03 3.96 -18.32
N GLU A 298 -12.37 2.82 -18.17
CA GLU A 298 -11.75 2.08 -19.26
C GLU A 298 -12.76 1.37 -20.15
N GLN A 299 -12.51 1.43 -21.45
CA GLN A 299 -13.22 0.70 -22.48
C GLN A 299 -12.26 -0.28 -23.12
N VAL A 300 -12.53 -1.58 -22.96
CA VAL A 300 -11.73 -2.63 -23.59
C VAL A 300 -11.98 -2.61 -25.10
N VAL A 301 -10.89 -2.66 -25.86
CA VAL A 301 -10.90 -2.66 -27.33
C VAL A 301 -10.16 -3.87 -27.86
N THR A 302 -10.50 -4.29 -29.06
CA THR A 302 -10.01 -5.56 -29.64
C THR A 302 -8.90 -5.35 -30.67
N ASP A 303 -8.80 -4.16 -31.27
CA ASP A 303 -7.76 -3.85 -32.26
C ASP A 303 -7.26 -2.40 -32.22
N ARG A 304 -6.18 -2.13 -32.96
CA ARG A 304 -5.50 -0.83 -33.00
C ARG A 304 -6.32 0.26 -33.72
N SER A 305 -7.21 -0.13 -34.63
CA SER A 305 -8.09 0.81 -35.35
C SER A 305 -9.14 1.38 -34.40
N GLU A 306 -9.69 0.55 -33.51
CA GLU A 306 -10.58 0.99 -32.43
C GLU A 306 -9.87 1.97 -31.49
N VAL A 307 -8.61 1.69 -31.13
CA VAL A 307 -7.79 2.63 -30.33
C VAL A 307 -7.64 3.96 -31.06
N GLN A 308 -7.21 3.95 -32.32
CA GLN A 308 -7.01 5.18 -33.09
C GLN A 308 -8.30 5.99 -33.24
N ALA A 309 -9.44 5.33 -33.45
CA ALA A 309 -10.74 5.99 -33.51
C ALA A 309 -11.13 6.64 -32.17
N ALA A 310 -10.78 6.02 -31.04
CA ALA A 310 -11.15 6.48 -29.71
C ALA A 310 -10.29 7.63 -29.18
N VAL A 311 -8.96 7.60 -29.39
CA VAL A 311 -8.01 8.58 -28.80
C VAL A 311 -7.24 9.42 -29.83
N GLY A 312 -7.39 9.12 -31.12
CA GLY A 312 -6.79 9.86 -32.22
C GLY A 312 -5.31 9.56 -32.49
N PHE A 313 -4.75 8.49 -31.92
CA PHE A 313 -3.39 8.03 -32.21
C PHE A 313 -3.27 6.51 -32.10
N ILE A 314 -2.24 5.94 -32.74
CA ILE A 314 -1.90 4.53 -32.61
C ILE A 314 -0.87 4.40 -31.47
N PRO A 315 -1.11 3.55 -30.46
CA PRO A 315 -0.20 3.40 -29.34
C PRO A 315 1.09 2.70 -29.79
N LYS A 316 2.22 3.08 -29.17
CA LYS A 316 3.45 2.29 -29.25
C LYS A 316 3.23 0.96 -28.52
N THR A 317 3.73 -0.12 -29.11
CA THR A 317 3.65 -1.46 -28.54
C THR A 317 5.04 -2.08 -28.52
N PRO A 318 5.38 -2.88 -27.50
CA PRO A 318 6.60 -3.67 -27.47
C PRO A 318 6.80 -4.47 -28.76
N GLU A 319 7.96 -4.39 -29.40
CA GLU A 319 8.28 -5.27 -30.55
C GLU A 319 8.47 -6.72 -30.12
N ALA A 320 9.05 -6.91 -28.93
CA ALA A 320 9.22 -8.21 -28.29
C ALA A 320 8.99 -8.07 -26.78
N LEU A 321 8.07 -8.85 -26.23
CA LEU A 321 7.89 -8.87 -24.78
C LEU A 321 9.07 -9.60 -24.11
N PRO A 322 9.57 -9.09 -22.98
CA PRO A 322 10.49 -9.86 -22.14
C PRO A 322 9.89 -11.24 -21.82
N GLY A 323 10.75 -12.25 -21.75
CA GLY A 323 10.32 -13.62 -21.47
C GLY A 323 9.45 -13.70 -20.21
N GLY A 324 8.35 -14.46 -20.31
CA GLY A 324 7.38 -14.67 -19.24
C GLY A 324 6.11 -13.81 -19.35
N TYR A 325 6.06 -12.81 -20.24
CA TYR A 325 4.88 -11.94 -20.39
C TYR A 325 4.07 -12.19 -21.66
N ALA A 326 2.74 -12.12 -21.53
CA ALA A 326 1.80 -12.12 -22.64
C ALA A 326 0.84 -10.92 -22.53
N GLN A 327 0.44 -10.34 -23.67
CA GLN A 327 -0.58 -9.30 -23.71
C GLN A 327 -1.94 -9.90 -23.31
N ASP A 328 -2.60 -9.27 -22.35
CA ASP A 328 -3.92 -9.67 -21.85
C ASP A 328 -5.03 -8.90 -22.57
N ARG A 329 -4.98 -7.56 -22.50
CA ARG A 329 -6.01 -6.68 -23.10
C ARG A 329 -5.47 -5.29 -23.41
N ILE A 330 -6.20 -4.57 -24.27
CA ILE A 330 -6.00 -3.14 -24.54
C ILE A 330 -7.26 -2.41 -24.08
N ALA A 331 -7.07 -1.27 -23.41
CA ALA A 331 -8.17 -0.39 -23.02
C ALA A 331 -7.87 1.06 -23.35
N VAL A 332 -8.91 1.83 -23.57
CA VAL A 332 -8.85 3.28 -23.79
C VAL A 332 -9.67 4.02 -22.74
N VAL A 333 -9.23 5.23 -22.41
CA VAL A 333 -9.99 6.20 -21.62
C VAL A 333 -10.15 7.45 -22.49
N PRO A 334 -11.20 7.52 -23.34
CA PRO A 334 -11.33 8.57 -24.35
C PRO A 334 -11.38 9.97 -23.75
N SER A 335 -11.99 10.13 -22.57
CA SER A 335 -12.06 11.41 -21.86
C SER A 335 -10.69 11.96 -21.42
N LYS A 336 -9.64 11.14 -21.46
CA LYS A 336 -8.26 11.50 -21.09
C LYS A 336 -7.26 11.33 -22.23
N ASP A 337 -7.70 11.03 -23.46
CA ASP A 337 -6.81 10.69 -24.58
C ASP A 337 -5.74 9.63 -24.20
N LEU A 338 -6.15 8.61 -23.44
CA LEU A 338 -5.27 7.65 -22.80
C LEU A 338 -5.49 6.24 -23.31
N VAL A 339 -4.40 5.51 -23.56
CA VAL A 339 -4.37 4.09 -23.89
C VAL A 339 -3.63 3.33 -22.79
N ARG A 340 -4.13 2.14 -22.44
CA ARG A 340 -3.50 1.19 -21.52
C ARG A 340 -3.41 -0.17 -22.16
N ILE A 341 -2.25 -0.80 -22.08
CA ILE A 341 -2.02 -2.16 -22.53
C ILE A 341 -1.58 -2.99 -21.34
N TYR A 342 -2.33 -4.05 -21.07
CA TYR A 342 -2.14 -4.92 -19.93
C TYR A 342 -1.37 -6.17 -20.35
N TYR A 343 -0.39 -6.55 -19.55
CA TYR A 343 0.42 -7.74 -19.71
C TYR A 343 0.36 -8.59 -18.45
N LYS A 344 0.19 -9.89 -18.62
CA LYS A 344 0.28 -10.90 -17.55
C LYS A 344 1.61 -11.63 -17.66
N GLY A 345 2.31 -11.72 -16.53
CA GLY A 345 3.56 -12.43 -16.36
C GLY A 345 3.35 -13.82 -15.75
N GLU A 346 4.44 -14.43 -15.29
CA GLU A 346 4.40 -15.61 -14.42
C GLU A 346 3.76 -15.26 -13.06
N ASP A 347 3.17 -16.27 -12.40
CA ASP A 347 2.47 -16.15 -11.13
C ASP A 347 1.38 -15.05 -11.14
N THR A 348 1.50 -14.06 -10.26
CA THR A 348 0.59 -12.93 -10.10
C THR A 348 1.15 -11.63 -10.68
N LYS A 349 2.22 -11.72 -11.50
CA LYS A 349 2.90 -10.54 -12.06
C LYS A 349 2.07 -9.91 -13.18
N GLN A 350 1.91 -8.60 -13.10
CA GLN A 350 1.08 -7.82 -14.00
C GLN A 350 1.74 -6.48 -14.26
N ILE A 351 1.76 -6.08 -15.53
CA ILE A 351 2.32 -4.80 -15.97
C ILE A 351 1.34 -4.09 -16.88
N VAL A 352 1.22 -2.78 -16.71
CA VAL A 352 0.42 -1.88 -17.53
C VAL A 352 1.34 -0.88 -18.19
N VAL A 353 1.28 -0.82 -19.52
CA VAL A 353 1.91 0.24 -20.32
C VAL A 353 0.84 1.26 -20.67
N SER A 354 1.02 2.49 -20.21
CA SER A 354 0.13 3.63 -20.45
C SER A 354 0.78 4.61 -21.42
N GLN A 355 -0.02 5.16 -22.34
CA GLN A 355 0.39 6.23 -23.25
C GLN A 355 -0.74 7.24 -23.42
N GLY A 356 -0.44 8.53 -23.27
CA GLY A 356 -1.40 9.62 -23.44
C GLY A 356 -0.71 10.88 -23.97
N LYS A 357 -1.47 11.77 -24.60
CA LYS A 357 -0.93 13.05 -25.08
C LYS A 357 -0.54 13.93 -23.88
N SER A 358 0.62 14.58 -23.96
CA SER A 358 1.05 15.53 -22.93
C SER A 358 1.85 16.66 -23.55
N ASN A 359 1.44 17.89 -23.25
CA ASN A 359 2.15 19.12 -23.62
C ASN A 359 2.68 19.86 -22.37
N ASP A 360 2.41 19.33 -21.18
CA ASP A 360 2.83 19.94 -19.92
C ASP A 360 4.30 19.60 -19.63
N LYS A 361 5.00 20.49 -18.90
CA LYS A 361 6.38 20.24 -18.44
C LYS A 361 6.39 18.93 -17.64
N PHE A 362 7.29 18.01 -17.98
CA PHE A 362 7.52 16.81 -17.18
C PHE A 362 7.96 17.18 -15.77
N LYS A 363 7.08 16.97 -14.79
CA LYS A 363 7.37 17.16 -13.36
C LYS A 363 7.59 15.81 -12.73
N VAL A 364 8.73 15.61 -12.10
CA VAL A 364 9.09 14.36 -11.40
C VAL A 364 8.63 14.41 -9.95
N ALA A 365 8.26 13.25 -9.40
CA ALA A 365 8.00 13.11 -7.98
C ALA A 365 9.28 13.38 -7.17
N PRO A 366 9.23 14.05 -6.01
CA PRO A 366 10.43 14.50 -5.31
C PRO A 366 11.39 13.37 -4.89
N ASN A 367 10.85 12.19 -4.55
CA ASN A 367 11.64 11.03 -4.12
C ASN A 367 12.01 10.07 -5.26
N ALA A 368 11.60 10.36 -6.48
CA ALA A 368 11.85 9.47 -7.59
C ALA A 368 13.34 9.42 -7.95
N LYS A 369 13.81 8.22 -8.28
CA LYS A 369 15.10 8.07 -8.93
C LYS A 369 14.96 8.53 -10.38
N LEU A 370 16.04 9.03 -10.97
CA LEU A 370 16.04 9.56 -12.32
C LEU A 370 16.90 8.67 -13.23
N GLY A 371 16.24 7.88 -14.07
CA GLY A 371 16.86 7.19 -15.19
C GLY A 371 16.87 8.06 -16.46
N ARG A 372 17.36 7.50 -17.56
CA ARG A 372 17.30 8.15 -18.88
C ARG A 372 16.83 7.19 -19.95
N ILE A 373 16.08 7.73 -20.90
CA ILE A 373 15.75 7.08 -22.16
C ILE A 373 16.27 8.00 -23.24
N ASN A 374 17.40 7.62 -23.83
CA ASN A 374 18.16 8.47 -24.76
C ASN A 374 18.48 9.84 -24.10
N HIS A 375 17.93 10.94 -24.61
CA HIS A 375 18.15 12.28 -24.05
C HIS A 375 17.10 12.71 -23.03
N ASN A 376 16.00 11.95 -22.86
CA ASN A 376 14.91 12.30 -21.96
C ASN A 376 15.13 11.71 -20.57
N SER A 377 14.81 12.49 -19.54
CA SER A 377 14.74 12.00 -18.16
C SER A 377 13.57 11.04 -18.01
N ALA A 378 13.76 9.98 -17.25
CA ALA A 378 12.73 9.02 -16.86
C ALA A 378 12.63 8.97 -15.33
N GLU A 379 11.43 9.18 -14.81
CA GLU A 379 11.09 9.01 -13.40
C GLU A 379 10.99 7.51 -13.07
N ILE A 380 11.60 7.09 -11.96
CA ILE A 380 11.50 5.74 -11.42
C ILE A 380 11.02 5.83 -9.97
N GLN A 381 9.89 5.18 -9.68
CA GLN A 381 9.42 5.00 -8.30
C GLN A 381 9.38 3.51 -7.96
N SER A 382 9.97 3.16 -6.82
CA SER A 382 10.02 1.79 -6.31
C SER A 382 10.07 1.78 -4.78
N PRO A 383 8.91 1.62 -4.10
CA PRO A 383 7.56 1.55 -4.67
C PRO A 383 7.04 2.92 -5.16
N VAL A 384 5.83 2.95 -5.74
CA VAL A 384 5.11 4.19 -6.08
C VAL A 384 4.66 4.90 -4.79
N GLU A 385 5.11 6.14 -4.60
CA GLU A 385 4.76 6.97 -3.43
C GLU A 385 3.82 8.12 -3.81
N GLU A 386 4.00 8.69 -5.01
CA GLU A 386 3.23 9.83 -5.48
C GLU A 386 2.72 9.64 -6.91
N TYR A 387 1.49 10.10 -7.16
CA TYR A 387 0.90 10.09 -8.50
C TYR A 387 1.13 11.44 -9.17
N ALA A 388 1.86 11.40 -10.28
CA ALA A 388 2.03 12.55 -11.15
C ALA A 388 1.70 12.20 -12.60
N GLY A 389 1.25 13.21 -13.34
CA GLY A 389 0.93 13.12 -14.77
C GLY A 389 -0.05 12.01 -15.12
N ILE A 390 0.34 11.10 -16.02
CA ILE A 390 -0.54 10.05 -16.57
C ILE A 390 -1.00 9.02 -15.52
N LEU A 391 -0.32 8.98 -14.37
CA LEU A 391 -0.70 8.13 -13.22
C LEU A 391 -1.63 8.84 -12.23
N ALA A 392 -1.91 10.13 -12.42
CA ALA A 392 -2.78 10.91 -11.54
C ALA A 392 -4.24 10.44 -11.57
N GLY A 393 -4.88 10.44 -10.40
CA GLY A 393 -6.25 9.98 -10.21
C GLY A 393 -6.41 8.46 -10.07
N ILE A 394 -5.32 7.72 -9.90
CA ILE A 394 -5.35 6.31 -9.52
C ILE A 394 -5.04 6.24 -8.02
N THR A 395 -6.01 6.47 -7.14
CA THR A 395 -5.80 6.76 -5.70
C THR A 395 -5.29 5.59 -4.85
N SER A 396 -4.91 4.45 -5.44
CA SER A 396 -4.78 3.18 -4.71
C SER A 396 -3.34 2.66 -4.46
N TYR A 397 -2.30 3.14 -5.13
CA TYR A 397 -0.92 2.60 -5.04
C TYR A 397 0.02 3.25 -4.03
N ALA A 398 -0.34 4.39 -3.44
CA ALA A 398 0.54 5.16 -2.58
C ALA A 398 0.73 4.44 -1.23
N GLY A 399 1.98 4.08 -0.93
CA GLY A 399 2.33 3.30 0.25
C GLY A 399 2.23 1.79 0.06
N GLU A 400 1.85 1.32 -1.13
CA GLU A 400 1.82 -0.10 -1.47
C GLU A 400 3.21 -0.57 -1.89
N THR A 401 3.84 -1.39 -1.05
CA THR A 401 5.29 -1.70 -1.15
C THR A 401 5.68 -2.54 -2.36
N ASN A 402 4.72 -3.01 -3.17
CA ASN A 402 4.97 -3.96 -4.25
C ASN A 402 4.73 -3.41 -5.66
N ILE A 403 4.28 -2.16 -5.82
CA ILE A 403 4.05 -1.56 -7.16
C ILE A 403 5.19 -0.61 -7.49
N ASN A 404 5.79 -0.82 -8.65
CA ASN A 404 6.87 0.01 -9.18
C ASN A 404 6.39 0.75 -10.44
N SER A 405 7.04 1.85 -10.79
CA SER A 405 6.76 2.58 -12.02
C SER A 405 8.00 3.17 -12.68
N ILE A 406 7.94 3.28 -14.01
CA ILE A 406 8.84 4.08 -14.84
C ILE A 406 7.98 5.00 -15.70
N ARG A 407 8.21 6.32 -15.64
CA ARG A 407 7.43 7.33 -16.36
C ARG A 407 8.33 8.30 -17.11
N TRP A 408 7.97 8.67 -18.33
CA TRP A 408 8.75 9.61 -19.14
C TRP A 408 7.86 10.34 -20.15
N GLN A 409 8.40 11.40 -20.75
CA GLN A 409 7.79 12.09 -21.88
C GLN A 409 8.66 11.96 -23.13
N GLN A 410 8.01 11.76 -24.28
CA GLN A 410 8.67 11.69 -25.59
C GLN A 410 7.69 12.09 -26.69
N ASN A 411 8.11 12.98 -27.61
CA ASN A 411 7.36 13.35 -28.81
C ASN A 411 5.91 13.83 -28.57
N GLY A 412 5.66 14.62 -27.51
CA GLY A 412 4.32 15.13 -27.18
C GLY A 412 3.40 14.10 -26.50
N PHE A 413 3.97 12.98 -26.04
CA PHE A 413 3.27 11.97 -25.25
C PHE A 413 3.96 11.78 -23.91
N GLU A 414 3.16 11.42 -22.92
CA GLU A 414 3.63 10.85 -21.66
C GLU A 414 3.35 9.36 -21.65
N PHE A 415 4.32 8.61 -21.12
CA PHE A 415 4.28 7.16 -21.01
C PHE A 415 4.51 6.76 -19.56
N ALA A 416 3.92 5.64 -19.16
CA ALA A 416 4.26 4.99 -17.92
C ALA A 416 4.20 3.47 -18.06
N VAL A 417 5.19 2.77 -17.50
CA VAL A 417 5.15 1.32 -17.26
C VAL A 417 5.00 1.12 -15.76
N VAL A 418 3.91 0.49 -15.33
CA VAL A 418 3.57 0.29 -13.91
C VAL A 418 3.21 -1.16 -13.66
N GLY A 419 3.69 -1.75 -12.58
CA GLY A 419 3.35 -3.13 -12.25
C GLY A 419 3.95 -3.61 -10.94
N ASN A 420 3.61 -4.85 -10.57
CA ASN A 420 4.06 -5.49 -9.32
C ASN A 420 5.31 -6.37 -9.51
N ASP A 421 6.15 -6.03 -10.48
CA ASP A 421 7.41 -6.72 -10.80
C ASP A 421 8.61 -5.78 -10.59
N SER A 422 9.84 -6.32 -10.67
CA SER A 422 11.07 -5.55 -10.41
C SER A 422 11.25 -4.38 -11.38
N VAL A 423 11.95 -3.34 -10.93
CA VAL A 423 12.30 -2.19 -11.79
C VAL A 423 13.09 -2.62 -13.02
N ASP A 424 13.92 -3.66 -12.93
CA ASP A 424 14.65 -4.22 -14.08
C ASP A 424 13.71 -4.81 -15.14
N LYS A 425 12.64 -5.49 -14.71
CA LYS A 425 11.62 -6.02 -15.63
C LYS A 425 10.81 -4.89 -16.26
N LEU A 426 10.45 -3.87 -15.50
CA LEU A 426 9.81 -2.66 -16.03
C LEU A 426 10.71 -1.94 -17.02
N ALA A 427 12.01 -1.85 -16.76
CA ALA A 427 12.99 -1.26 -17.68
C ALA A 427 13.08 -2.06 -18.98
N ALA A 428 13.14 -3.39 -18.92
CA ALA A 428 13.15 -4.23 -20.13
C ALA A 428 11.89 -4.04 -21.00
N ILE A 429 10.71 -3.88 -20.38
CA ILE A 429 9.48 -3.53 -21.12
C ILE A 429 9.57 -2.12 -21.69
N THR A 430 10.09 -1.17 -20.92
CA THR A 430 10.29 0.22 -21.35
C THR A 430 11.17 0.26 -22.61
N GLU A 431 12.30 -0.44 -22.61
CA GLU A 431 13.20 -0.56 -23.77
C GLU A 431 12.49 -1.15 -25.00
N SER A 432 11.63 -2.15 -24.80
CA SER A 432 10.86 -2.76 -25.89
C SER A 432 9.77 -1.84 -26.45
N VAL A 433 9.16 -1.00 -25.60
CA VAL A 433 8.17 0.01 -26.03
C VAL A 433 8.83 1.15 -26.80
N THR A 434 10.02 1.57 -26.36
CA THR A 434 10.72 2.74 -26.92
C THR A 434 11.61 2.40 -28.09
N ASN A 435 12.08 1.15 -28.20
CA ASN A 435 13.23 0.72 -29.02
C ASN A 435 14.52 1.48 -28.68
N GLU A 436 14.63 1.96 -27.45
CA GLU A 436 15.75 2.75 -26.95
C GLU A 436 16.25 2.14 -25.65
N ARG A 437 17.56 2.20 -25.40
CA ARG A 437 18.15 1.71 -24.15
C ARG A 437 17.65 2.54 -22.96
N PHE A 438 17.30 1.86 -21.89
CA PHE A 438 16.98 2.45 -20.61
C PHE A 438 18.26 2.50 -19.76
N GLU A 439 18.69 3.69 -19.40
CA GLU A 439 19.83 3.90 -18.52
C GLU A 439 19.30 4.05 -17.10
N MET A 440 19.51 3.01 -16.29
CA MET A 440 19.33 3.12 -14.84
C MET A 440 20.26 4.22 -14.31
N PRO A 441 19.84 4.96 -13.26
CA PRO A 441 20.74 5.86 -12.57
C PRO A 441 21.95 5.06 -12.05
N ALA A 442 23.10 5.25 -12.69
CA ALA A 442 24.36 4.70 -12.22
C ALA A 442 24.83 5.50 -10.99
N ASN A 443 25.57 4.88 -10.07
CA ASN A 443 26.25 5.61 -8.99
C ASN A 443 27.56 6.27 -9.49
N ASP A 444 27.89 6.13 -10.77
CA ASP A 444 29.26 6.16 -11.26
C ASP A 444 29.43 6.81 -12.65
N GLY A 445 28.41 7.56 -13.12
CA GLY A 445 28.43 8.22 -14.43
C GLY A 445 28.75 9.72 -14.43
N GLN A 446 28.51 10.42 -13.32
CA GLN A 446 28.65 11.87 -13.22
C GLN A 446 29.53 12.22 -12.01
N GLU A 447 30.36 13.26 -12.15
CA GLU A 447 31.28 13.69 -11.09
C GLU A 447 30.48 14.22 -9.88
N PHE A 448 30.18 13.34 -8.93
CA PHE A 448 29.64 13.70 -7.62
C PHE A 448 30.76 14.31 -6.76
N SER A 449 31.30 15.44 -7.20
CA SER A 449 32.34 16.19 -6.49
C SER A 449 31.92 17.65 -6.40
N PRO A 450 31.41 18.10 -5.24
CA PRO A 450 31.09 19.50 -5.03
C PRO A 450 32.36 20.36 -4.96
N GLN A 451 32.30 21.59 -5.46
CA GLN A 451 33.41 22.55 -5.30
C GLN A 451 33.63 22.96 -3.84
N VAL A 452 32.56 23.00 -3.04
CA VAL A 452 32.62 23.29 -1.61
C VAL A 452 31.96 22.16 -0.84
N GLU A 453 32.73 21.47 0.01
CA GLU A 453 32.20 20.47 0.92
C GLU A 453 31.47 21.11 2.11
N VAL A 454 30.37 20.48 2.52
CA VAL A 454 29.60 20.86 3.70
C VAL A 454 29.75 19.74 4.74
N PRO A 455 30.35 20.03 5.90
CA PRO A 455 30.51 19.03 6.94
C PRO A 455 29.15 18.67 7.56
N TYR A 456 29.00 17.41 7.97
CA TYR A 456 27.81 16.89 8.64
C TYR A 456 28.20 16.09 9.90
N ASP A 457 27.29 16.04 10.89
CA ASP A 457 27.46 15.22 12.10
C ASP A 457 26.56 13.98 12.01
N LEU A 458 27.16 12.80 11.86
CA LEU A 458 26.42 11.55 11.74
C LEU A 458 25.52 11.25 12.95
N THR A 459 25.86 11.72 14.14
CA THR A 459 25.03 11.56 15.35
C THR A 459 23.79 12.41 15.25
N GLN A 460 23.93 13.66 14.78
CA GLN A 460 22.80 14.55 14.54
C GLN A 460 21.89 13.99 13.45
N GLU A 461 22.44 13.56 12.31
CA GLU A 461 21.66 13.02 11.20
C GLU A 461 20.90 11.74 11.60
N LYS A 462 21.49 10.88 12.45
CA LYS A 462 20.78 9.72 13.03
C LYS A 462 19.63 10.13 13.95
N ASN A 463 19.77 11.22 14.71
CA ASN A 463 18.69 11.73 15.55
C ASN A 463 17.59 12.39 14.71
N ASP A 464 17.97 13.10 13.66
CA ASP A 464 17.03 13.71 12.71
C ASP A 464 16.25 12.65 11.95
N GLN A 465 16.90 11.56 11.52
CA GLN A 465 16.21 10.42 10.93
C GLN A 465 15.15 9.85 11.89
N LYS A 466 15.49 9.61 13.16
CA LYS A 466 14.53 9.15 14.18
C LYS A 466 13.37 10.13 14.38
N SER A 467 13.66 11.43 14.30
CA SER A 467 12.66 12.49 14.40
C SER A 467 11.69 12.44 13.21
N VAL A 468 12.22 12.23 12.00
CA VAL A 468 11.43 12.01 10.78
C VAL A 468 10.59 10.75 10.87
N ASP A 469 11.14 9.65 11.38
CA ASP A 469 10.36 8.43 11.61
C ASP A 469 9.29 8.61 12.70
N ALA A 470 9.44 9.61 13.58
CA ALA A 470 8.42 9.99 14.54
C ALA A 470 7.39 10.99 13.95
N GLY A 471 7.46 11.26 12.64
CA GLY A 471 6.55 12.15 11.91
C GLY A 471 6.94 13.63 11.92
N SER A 472 8.16 13.97 12.34
CA SER A 472 8.63 15.37 12.43
C SER A 472 9.54 15.74 11.25
N SER A 473 9.43 16.96 10.71
CA SER A 473 10.28 17.43 9.59
C SER A 473 10.27 16.53 8.33
N PRO A 474 9.09 16.10 7.82
CA PRO A 474 9.00 15.21 6.65
C PRO A 474 9.63 15.79 5.38
N TRP A 475 9.80 17.12 5.33
CA TRP A 475 10.49 17.82 4.24
C TRP A 475 11.94 17.34 4.02
N LYS A 476 12.59 16.74 5.04
CA LYS A 476 13.94 16.16 4.89
C LYS A 476 14.00 14.95 3.97
N LEU A 477 12.85 14.39 3.58
CA LEU A 477 12.77 13.30 2.61
C LEU A 477 12.84 13.79 1.16
N ASP A 478 12.55 15.07 0.92
CA ASP A 478 12.55 15.69 -0.42
C ASP A 478 13.87 16.43 -0.68
N PRO A 479 14.68 16.03 -1.69
CA PRO A 479 15.96 16.66 -1.99
C PRO A 479 15.82 18.11 -2.51
N ALA A 480 14.74 18.44 -3.22
CA ALA A 480 14.47 19.79 -3.68
C ALA A 480 14.11 20.70 -2.51
N PHE A 481 13.26 20.23 -1.58
CA PHE A 481 12.92 21.01 -0.39
C PHE A 481 14.14 21.21 0.53
N VAL A 482 14.96 20.17 0.75
CA VAL A 482 16.22 20.29 1.50
C VAL A 482 17.14 21.33 0.86
N THR A 483 17.24 21.33 -0.48
CA THR A 483 17.99 22.34 -1.24
C THR A 483 17.40 23.74 -1.04
N GLN A 484 16.07 23.89 -1.08
CA GLN A 484 15.39 25.15 -0.87
C GLN A 484 15.78 25.76 0.48
N VAL A 485 15.70 24.97 1.56
CA VAL A 485 16.05 25.40 2.90
C VAL A 485 17.52 25.78 2.99
N PHE A 486 18.42 24.96 2.46
CA PHE A 486 19.87 25.20 2.49
C PHE A 486 20.26 26.51 1.78
N VAL A 487 19.80 26.69 0.54
CA VAL A 487 20.11 27.89 -0.25
C VAL A 487 19.47 29.13 0.37
N SER A 488 18.24 29.01 0.91
CA SER A 488 17.58 30.10 1.61
C SER A 488 18.35 30.57 2.85
N LEU A 489 18.89 29.65 3.65
CA LEU A 489 19.74 30.00 4.80
C LEU A 489 21.07 30.63 4.37
N LYS A 490 21.60 30.30 3.19
CA LYS A 490 22.78 30.96 2.63
C LYS A 490 22.50 32.39 2.19
N MET A 491 21.29 32.66 1.69
CA MET A 491 20.85 34.02 1.33
C MET A 491 20.42 34.83 2.56
N SER A 492 19.98 34.19 3.65
CA SER A 492 19.53 34.82 4.89
C SER A 492 20.14 34.14 6.12
N PRO A 493 21.42 34.44 6.43
CA PRO A 493 22.16 33.76 7.50
C PRO A 493 21.56 33.95 8.90
N GLU A 494 20.85 35.06 9.12
CA GLU A 494 20.16 35.37 10.38
C GLU A 494 18.87 34.54 10.58
N GLY A 495 18.50 33.70 9.60
CA GLY A 495 17.29 32.91 9.58
C GLY A 495 16.29 33.38 8.53
N ILE A 496 15.33 32.51 8.22
CA ILE A 496 14.27 32.76 7.24
C ILE A 496 13.03 33.24 8.00
N THR A 497 12.47 34.38 7.61
CA THR A 497 11.21 34.90 8.17
C THR A 497 10.24 35.22 7.02
N GLY A 498 9.01 34.73 7.11
CA GLY A 498 8.05 34.80 6.00
C GLY A 498 8.33 33.75 4.93
N ASP A 499 8.19 34.14 3.66
CA ASP A 499 8.37 33.25 2.52
C ASP A 499 9.85 32.91 2.27
N TYR A 500 10.10 31.73 1.68
CA TYR A 500 11.44 31.36 1.24
C TYR A 500 11.92 32.32 0.13
N PRO A 501 13.18 32.81 0.17
CA PRO A 501 13.74 33.70 -0.84
C PRO A 501 13.87 33.06 -2.23
N ILE A 502 13.77 31.74 -2.31
CA ILE A 502 13.76 30.96 -3.57
C ILE A 502 12.55 30.02 -3.59
N SER A 503 11.96 29.85 -4.78
CA SER A 503 10.85 28.92 -4.99
C SER A 503 11.36 27.51 -5.28
N THR A 504 10.56 26.48 -4.99
CA THR A 504 10.84 25.12 -5.47
C THR A 504 10.77 25.02 -6.99
N ASP A 505 10.02 25.89 -7.67
CA ASP A 505 10.00 25.97 -9.14
C ASP A 505 11.34 26.45 -9.73
N ASP A 506 12.20 27.07 -8.92
CA ASP A 506 13.56 27.47 -9.30
C ASP A 506 14.56 26.31 -9.16
N LEU A 507 14.12 25.15 -8.68
CA LEU A 507 14.97 24.00 -8.38
C LEU A 507 14.63 22.85 -9.33
N ASP A 508 15.63 22.37 -10.07
CA ASP A 508 15.49 21.18 -10.90
C ASP A 508 16.42 20.09 -10.35
N VAL A 509 15.84 18.95 -9.95
CA VAL A 509 16.59 17.74 -9.59
C VAL A 509 17.15 17.16 -10.90
N ILE A 510 18.44 17.36 -11.15
CA ILE A 510 19.08 16.94 -12.40
C ILE A 510 19.68 15.53 -12.32
N GLU A 511 19.89 15.04 -11.09
CA GLU A 511 20.36 13.69 -10.81
C GLU A 511 19.75 13.19 -9.49
N ASN A 512 19.27 11.95 -9.46
CA ASN A 512 18.84 11.27 -8.25
C ASN A 512 18.98 9.75 -8.40
N THR A 513 19.95 9.16 -7.72
CA THR A 513 20.17 7.70 -7.70
C THR A 513 19.35 7.00 -6.61
N GLY A 514 18.66 7.77 -5.78
CA GLY A 514 18.04 7.34 -4.53
C GLY A 514 19.00 7.31 -3.35
N LYS A 515 20.30 7.51 -3.59
CA LYS A 515 21.36 7.62 -2.57
C LYS A 515 22.07 8.96 -2.62
N GLU A 516 22.27 9.44 -3.83
CA GLU A 516 22.92 10.70 -4.20
C GLU A 516 21.96 11.50 -5.06
N ALA A 517 21.94 12.81 -4.85
CA ALA A 517 21.16 13.72 -5.67
C ALA A 517 21.93 15.01 -5.93
N ILE A 518 21.72 15.57 -7.13
CA ILE A 518 22.23 16.90 -7.51
C ILE A 518 21.03 17.75 -7.92
N VAL A 519 20.89 18.89 -7.26
CA VAL A 519 19.83 19.87 -7.54
C VAL A 519 20.45 21.11 -8.14
N GLU A 520 20.01 21.48 -9.34
CA GLU A 520 20.39 22.72 -10.01
C GLU A 520 19.46 23.85 -9.55
N VAL A 521 20.05 25.02 -9.28
CA VAL A 521 19.36 26.22 -8.84
C VAL A 521 19.33 27.22 -9.99
N LYS A 522 18.14 27.49 -10.52
CA LYS A 522 17.94 28.31 -11.73
C LYS A 522 17.67 29.79 -11.46
N ASN A 523 17.85 30.22 -10.20
CA ASN A 523 17.58 31.58 -9.78
C ASN A 523 18.88 32.40 -9.75
N ASP A 524 18.99 33.42 -10.61
CA ASP A 524 20.21 34.23 -10.74
C ASP A 524 20.54 35.08 -9.49
N LYS A 525 19.65 35.13 -8.49
CA LYS A 525 19.85 35.90 -7.26
C LYS A 525 20.57 35.11 -6.15
N THR A 526 20.74 33.80 -6.32
CA THR A 526 21.40 32.96 -5.31
C THR A 526 22.89 32.87 -5.59
N PRO A 527 23.73 32.79 -4.54
CA PRO A 527 25.17 32.57 -4.69
C PRO A 527 25.53 31.11 -5.04
N ILE A 528 24.54 30.23 -5.17
CA ILE A 528 24.69 28.78 -5.36
C ILE A 528 24.02 28.37 -6.66
N LYS A 529 24.74 27.58 -7.45
CA LYS A 529 24.31 27.00 -8.73
C LYS A 529 23.87 25.55 -8.61
N LYS A 530 24.54 24.75 -7.79
CA LYS A 530 24.20 23.33 -7.55
C LYS A 530 24.33 22.95 -6.10
N VAL A 531 23.49 22.04 -5.63
CA VAL A 531 23.57 21.43 -4.29
C VAL A 531 23.67 19.92 -4.43
N TYR A 532 24.57 19.32 -3.66
CA TYR A 532 24.88 17.90 -3.64
C TYR A 532 24.35 17.31 -2.33
N LEU A 533 23.53 16.28 -2.44
CA LEU A 533 22.88 15.64 -1.30
C LEU A 533 23.18 14.14 -1.27
N LYS A 534 23.30 13.59 -0.06
CA LYS A 534 23.42 12.16 0.19
C LYS A 534 22.45 11.69 1.26
N ARG A 535 21.92 10.48 1.10
CA ARG A 535 21.29 9.76 2.20
C ARG A 535 22.34 8.98 2.98
N ILE A 536 22.79 9.54 4.09
CA ILE A 536 23.92 8.98 4.85
C ILE A 536 23.51 7.99 5.94
N VAL A 537 22.26 8.05 6.43
CA VAL A 537 21.76 7.18 7.50
C VAL A 537 21.10 5.92 6.94
N ARG A 538 20.19 6.09 5.97
CA ARG A 538 19.47 5.02 5.25
C ARG A 538 19.50 5.30 3.75
N GLN A 539 19.82 4.31 2.93
CA GLN A 539 20.00 4.48 1.48
C GLN A 539 18.76 4.14 0.63
N ASP A 540 17.58 4.07 1.25
CA ASP A 540 16.28 3.82 0.62
C ASP A 540 15.37 5.06 0.67
N THR A 541 14.14 4.96 0.16
CA THR A 541 13.21 6.11 0.05
C THR A 541 12.80 6.70 1.41
N THR A 542 13.00 5.99 2.51
CA THR A 542 12.72 6.48 3.87
C THR A 542 13.88 7.24 4.50
N GLY A 543 15.05 7.26 3.85
CA GLY A 543 16.22 7.98 4.34
C GLY A 543 16.13 9.49 4.13
N ILE A 544 16.56 10.26 5.12
CA ILE A 544 16.69 11.72 5.01
C ILE A 544 17.84 12.10 4.06
N TRP A 545 17.67 13.22 3.36
CA TRP A 545 18.72 13.84 2.57
C TRP A 545 19.56 14.81 3.42
N THR A 546 20.87 14.64 3.34
CA THR A 546 21.85 15.52 3.98
C THR A 546 22.62 16.26 2.89
N VAL A 547 22.74 17.58 3.00
CA VAL A 547 23.60 18.37 2.10
C VAL A 547 25.06 18.06 2.42
N VAL A 548 25.82 17.62 1.42
CA VAL A 548 27.26 17.29 1.56
C VAL A 548 28.16 18.25 0.79
N GLY A 549 27.59 19.11 -0.06
CA GLY A 549 28.34 20.13 -0.74
C GLY A 549 27.51 20.96 -1.72
N TYR A 550 28.14 21.95 -2.33
CA TYR A 550 27.52 22.83 -3.32
C TYR A 550 28.55 23.45 -4.26
N ASP A 551 28.07 23.91 -5.42
CA ASP A 551 28.84 24.72 -6.36
C ASP A 551 28.34 26.17 -6.33
N PRO A 552 29.22 27.16 -6.13
CA PRO A 552 28.87 28.57 -6.31
C PRO A 552 28.62 28.92 -7.78
N VAL A 553 27.99 30.08 -8.01
CA VAL A 553 27.74 30.66 -9.35
C VAL A 553 29.04 31.07 -10.06
#